data_AF-A0A840YI52-F1
#
_entry.id   AF-A0A840YI52-F1
#
_cell.length_a   1.000
_cell.length_b   1.000
_cell.length_c   1.000
_cell.angle_alpha   90.00
_cell.angle_beta   90.00
_cell.angle_gamma   90.00
#
_symmetry.space_group_name_H-M   'P 1'
#
loop_
_entity.id
_entity.type
_entity.pdbx_description
1 polymer ?
#
loop_
_entity_poly.entity_id
_entity_poly.type
_entity_poly.pdbx_seq_one_letter_code
_entity_poly.pdbx_strand_id
1 'polypeptide(L)'
;MRSKADLLAHQRAYLDDIFSLTEGEEEVRRGFEEMAADTIDALLAADTPPMAPFYINPSSAFCWSWTKWQHHLVAPELVARWMQWKADYPALQARNPRLDLHDALGWCSETHDAASWPYGWERRIYDWVVSGDFAARPFSDGMRIVTPEFYARLRRLQTTVDGWLVWSEEAGRVVHVPGNEWRRGA
;
A
#
# COMPACT_ATOMS: atom_id res chain seq x y z
N MET A 1 4.26 -15.30 -21.49
CA MET A 1 4.79 -15.47 -20.12
C MET A 1 5.82 -14.36 -19.89
N ARG A 2 5.72 -13.59 -18.80
CA ARG A 2 6.72 -12.54 -18.49
C ARG A 2 8.06 -13.19 -18.18
N SER A 3 9.17 -12.60 -18.61
CA SER A 3 10.49 -13.09 -18.23
C SER A 3 10.80 -12.77 -16.76
N LYS A 4 11.77 -13.46 -16.16
CA LYS A 4 12.28 -13.11 -14.81
C LYS A 4 12.68 -11.63 -14.74
N ALA A 5 13.36 -11.12 -15.77
CA ALA A 5 13.79 -9.74 -15.83
C ALA A 5 12.60 -8.77 -15.79
N ASP A 6 11.52 -9.07 -16.52
CA ASP A 6 10.31 -8.25 -16.53
C ASP A 6 9.61 -8.25 -15.17
N LEU A 7 9.55 -9.41 -14.50
CA LEU A 7 8.95 -9.54 -13.16
C LEU A 7 9.74 -8.73 -12.12
N LEU A 8 11.07 -8.83 -12.14
CA LEU A 8 11.93 -8.06 -11.24
C LEU A 8 11.87 -6.56 -11.53
N ALA A 9 11.83 -6.15 -12.81
CA ALA A 9 11.68 -4.76 -13.18
C ALA A 9 10.35 -4.18 -12.69
N HIS A 10 9.26 -4.94 -12.84
CA HIS A 10 7.95 -4.54 -12.34
C HIS A 10 7.90 -4.46 -10.81
N GLN A 11 8.54 -5.41 -10.11
CA GLN A 11 8.68 -5.37 -8.65
C GLN A 11 9.44 -4.11 -8.20
N ARG A 12 10.56 -3.77 -8.87
CA ARG A 12 11.35 -2.57 -8.56
C ARG A 12 10.56 -1.29 -8.76
N ALA A 13 9.86 -1.15 -9.88
CA ALA A 13 9.02 0.01 -10.15
C ALA A 13 7.98 0.21 -9.04
N TYR A 14 7.28 -0.88 -8.64
CA TYR A 14 6.36 -0.83 -7.52
C TYR A 14 7.03 -0.40 -6.21
N LEU A 15 8.23 -0.92 -5.91
CA LEU A 15 8.96 -0.54 -4.70
C LEU A 15 9.42 0.92 -4.73
N ASP A 16 9.87 1.41 -5.87
CA ASP A 16 10.27 2.82 -6.04
C ASP A 16 9.08 3.75 -5.81
N ASP A 17 7.91 3.38 -6.33
CA ASP A 17 6.68 4.15 -6.12
C ASP A 17 6.28 4.20 -4.64
N ILE A 18 6.17 3.04 -3.98
CA ILE A 18 5.66 2.99 -2.61
C ILE A 18 6.68 3.52 -1.60
N PHE A 19 7.98 3.24 -1.77
CA PHE A 19 9.02 3.77 -0.89
C PHE A 19 9.31 5.26 -1.15
N SER A 20 8.84 5.85 -2.25
CA SER A 20 8.84 7.32 -2.39
C SER A 20 7.97 8.03 -1.33
N LEU A 21 7.10 7.29 -0.64
CA LEU A 21 6.30 7.76 0.50
C LEU A 21 6.99 7.56 1.85
N THR A 22 8.25 7.11 1.86
CA THR A 22 9.03 6.83 3.08
C THR A 22 10.31 7.66 3.11
N GLU A 23 10.90 7.84 4.29
CA GLU A 23 12.17 8.56 4.46
C GLU A 23 13.15 7.69 5.26
N GLY A 24 14.35 7.44 4.72
CA GLY A 24 15.41 6.68 5.41
C GLY A 24 15.18 5.16 5.50
N GLU A 25 14.37 4.58 4.61
CA GLU A 25 14.01 3.16 4.61
C GLU A 25 14.73 2.35 3.52
N GLU A 26 15.89 2.79 3.05
CA GLU A 26 16.63 2.16 1.94
C GLU A 26 16.98 0.70 2.23
N GLU A 27 17.37 0.40 3.47
CA GLU A 27 17.67 -0.95 3.95
C GLU A 27 16.42 -1.84 3.96
N VAL A 28 15.29 -1.29 4.38
CA VAL A 28 14.00 -2.01 4.41
C VAL A 28 13.52 -2.29 2.99
N ARG A 29 13.62 -1.30 2.09
CA ARG A 29 13.32 -1.46 0.66
C ARG A 29 14.17 -2.59 0.06
N ARG A 30 15.48 -2.58 0.29
CA ARG A 30 16.40 -3.60 -0.23
C ARG A 30 16.07 -4.98 0.31
N GLY A 31 15.86 -5.11 1.63
CA GLY A 31 15.51 -6.39 2.24
C GLY A 31 14.19 -6.97 1.71
N PHE A 32 13.20 -6.11 1.44
CA PHE A 32 11.96 -6.53 0.78
C PHE A 32 12.19 -6.94 -0.67
N GLU A 33 12.98 -6.18 -1.44
CA GLU A 33 13.31 -6.49 -2.84
C GLU A 33 13.98 -7.86 -2.96
N GLU A 34 14.95 -8.16 -2.09
CA GLU A 34 15.62 -9.47 -2.02
C GLU A 34 14.61 -10.58 -1.72
N MET A 35 13.75 -10.39 -0.71
CA MET A 35 12.70 -11.36 -0.36
C MET A 35 11.74 -11.61 -1.53
N ALA A 36 11.34 -10.55 -2.23
CA ALA A 36 10.48 -10.65 -3.42
C ALA A 36 11.18 -11.38 -4.57
N ALA A 37 12.46 -11.10 -4.82
CA ALA A 37 13.25 -11.75 -5.86
C ALA A 37 13.42 -13.26 -5.60
N ASP A 38 13.76 -13.64 -4.37
CA ASP A 38 13.84 -15.06 -3.95
C ASP A 38 12.51 -15.78 -4.15
N THR A 39 11.41 -15.08 -3.89
CA THR A 39 10.04 -15.61 -4.08
C THR A 39 9.71 -15.78 -5.56
N ILE A 40 10.05 -14.80 -6.41
CA ILE A 40 9.89 -14.90 -7.88
C ILE A 40 10.66 -16.12 -8.40
N ASP A 41 11.90 -16.33 -7.94
CA ASP A 41 12.74 -17.43 -8.39
C ASP A 41 12.14 -18.80 -8.03
N ALA A 42 11.66 -18.98 -6.80
CA ALA A 42 11.01 -20.20 -6.37
C ALA A 42 9.73 -20.48 -7.17
N LEU A 43 8.90 -19.46 -7.40
CA LEU A 43 7.67 -19.57 -8.18
C LEU A 43 7.91 -19.91 -9.65
N LEU A 44 8.93 -19.31 -10.28
CA LEU A 44 9.32 -19.62 -11.66
C LEU A 44 9.86 -21.05 -11.78
N ALA A 45 10.63 -21.52 -10.80
CA ALA A 45 11.11 -22.91 -10.78
C ALA A 45 9.96 -23.93 -10.68
N ALA A 46 8.83 -23.52 -10.11
CA ALA A 46 7.60 -24.30 -10.01
C ALA A 46 6.59 -24.03 -11.15
N ASP A 47 7.01 -23.38 -12.25
CA ASP A 47 6.15 -23.00 -13.40
C ASP A 47 4.87 -22.24 -13.00
N THR A 48 4.97 -21.45 -11.94
CA THR A 48 3.85 -20.69 -11.36
C THR A 48 4.21 -19.20 -11.28
N PRO A 49 4.41 -18.51 -12.42
CA PRO A 49 4.84 -17.12 -12.42
C PRO A 49 3.84 -16.21 -11.68
N PRO A 50 4.30 -15.23 -10.88
CA PRO A 50 3.41 -14.27 -10.23
C PRO A 50 2.73 -13.36 -11.28
N MET A 51 1.45 -13.06 -11.06
CA MET A 51 0.67 -12.20 -11.97
C MET A 51 0.87 -10.70 -11.68
N ALA A 52 1.26 -10.36 -10.46
CA ALA A 52 1.38 -9.01 -9.93
C ALA A 52 2.68 -8.91 -9.09
N PRO A 53 3.19 -7.70 -8.82
CA PRO A 53 4.28 -7.55 -7.87
C PRO A 53 3.80 -7.95 -6.47
N PHE A 54 4.72 -8.34 -5.61
CA PHE A 54 4.41 -8.53 -4.20
C PHE A 54 4.28 -7.16 -3.54
N TYR A 55 3.04 -6.84 -3.14
CA TYR A 55 2.73 -5.62 -2.42
C TYR A 55 3.35 -5.63 -1.03
N ILE A 56 3.70 -4.46 -0.48
CA ILE A 56 4.32 -4.37 0.85
C ILE A 56 3.29 -4.48 1.98
N ASN A 57 2.04 -4.09 1.73
CA ASN A 57 0.97 -4.18 2.73
C ASN A 57 0.62 -5.66 3.00
N PRO A 58 0.73 -6.17 4.25
CA PRO A 58 0.52 -7.58 4.57
C PRO A 58 -0.84 -8.17 4.22
N SER A 59 -1.89 -7.36 4.01
CA SER A 59 -3.17 -7.86 3.52
C SER A 59 -3.11 -8.33 2.06
N SER A 60 -2.15 -7.81 1.30
CA SER A 60 -1.98 -8.03 -0.15
C SER A 60 -0.57 -8.52 -0.52
N ALA A 61 0.37 -8.51 0.42
CA ALA A 61 1.72 -9.07 0.28
C ALA A 61 1.65 -10.59 0.24
N PHE A 62 2.39 -11.23 -0.69
CA PHE A 62 2.38 -12.68 -0.96
C PHE A 62 1.05 -13.31 -0.50
N CYS A 63 -0.05 -12.76 -1.05
CA CYS A 63 -1.40 -12.72 -0.50
C CYS A 63 -1.74 -13.90 0.45
N TRP A 64 -1.44 -13.78 1.74
CA TRP A 64 -1.62 -14.88 2.71
C TRP A 64 -3.04 -15.47 2.77
N SER A 65 -4.05 -14.73 2.30
CA SER A 65 -5.44 -15.19 2.13
C SER A 65 -5.72 -15.87 0.77
N TRP A 66 -5.11 -15.42 -0.33
CA TRP A 66 -5.43 -15.86 -1.70
C TRP A 66 -4.37 -16.75 -2.35
N THR A 67 -3.12 -16.66 -1.88
CA THR A 67 -1.96 -17.42 -2.36
C THR A 67 -1.38 -18.31 -1.27
N LYS A 68 -2.11 -18.57 -0.18
CA LYS A 68 -1.70 -19.57 0.84
C LYS A 68 -1.32 -20.91 0.21
N TRP A 69 -2.00 -21.27 -0.88
CA TRP A 69 -1.71 -22.47 -1.65
C TRP A 69 -0.31 -22.46 -2.26
N GLN A 70 0.35 -21.32 -2.50
CA GLN A 70 1.71 -21.23 -3.04
C GLN A 70 2.81 -21.50 -2.00
N HIS A 71 2.48 -21.64 -0.72
CA HIS A 71 3.48 -21.75 0.35
C HIS A 71 4.31 -23.03 0.26
N HIS A 72 3.74 -24.10 -0.31
CA HIS A 72 4.48 -25.34 -0.56
C HIS A 72 5.44 -25.26 -1.75
N LEU A 73 5.36 -24.19 -2.56
CA LEU A 73 6.22 -23.94 -3.71
C LEU A 73 7.50 -23.17 -3.34
N VAL A 74 7.59 -22.69 -2.10
CA VAL A 74 8.72 -21.89 -1.62
C VAL A 74 9.35 -22.52 -0.37
N ALA A 75 10.62 -22.21 -0.12
CA ALA A 75 11.32 -22.75 1.05
C ALA A 75 10.69 -22.24 2.38
N PRO A 76 10.63 -23.06 3.44
CA PRO A 76 10.08 -22.64 4.74
C PRO A 76 10.72 -21.38 5.32
N GLU A 77 12.01 -21.17 5.08
CA GLU A 77 12.76 -20.00 5.53
C GLU A 77 12.26 -18.71 4.86
N LEU A 78 11.87 -18.80 3.59
CA LEU A 78 11.29 -17.68 2.85
C LEU A 78 9.87 -17.37 3.35
N VAL A 79 9.08 -18.39 3.69
CA VAL A 79 7.79 -18.21 4.37
C VAL A 79 7.97 -17.50 5.72
N ALA A 80 8.99 -17.87 6.49
CA ALA A 80 9.30 -17.24 7.77
C ALA A 80 9.68 -15.76 7.60
N ARG A 81 10.44 -15.40 6.55
CA ARG A 81 10.76 -14.00 6.22
C ARG A 81 9.51 -13.18 5.91
N TRP A 82 8.56 -13.73 5.13
CA TRP A 82 7.27 -13.08 4.88
C TRP A 82 6.42 -12.90 6.15
N MET A 83 6.47 -13.86 7.08
CA MET A 83 5.80 -13.71 8.38
C MET A 83 6.45 -12.63 9.23
N GLN A 84 7.78 -12.55 9.23
CA GLN A 84 8.50 -11.51 9.93
C GLN A 84 8.18 -10.12 9.34
N TRP A 85 8.15 -9.99 8.01
CA TRP A 85 7.71 -8.77 7.34
C TRP A 85 6.32 -8.31 7.80
N LYS A 86 5.35 -9.25 7.87
CA LYS A 86 4.01 -8.95 8.37
C LYS A 86 4.02 -8.43 9.82
N ALA A 87 4.88 -8.96 10.67
CA ALA A 87 5.02 -8.52 12.06
C ALA A 87 5.68 -7.14 12.17
N ASP A 88 6.63 -6.84 11.27
CA ASP A 88 7.41 -5.59 11.31
C ASP A 88 6.72 -4.42 10.60
N TYR A 89 5.83 -4.71 9.66
CA TYR A 89 5.14 -3.69 8.85
C TYR A 89 4.41 -2.60 9.67
N PRO A 90 3.69 -2.90 10.77
CA PRO A 90 3.09 -1.85 11.59
C PRO A 90 4.11 -0.84 12.14
N ALA A 91 5.33 -1.29 12.47
CA ALA A 91 6.40 -0.40 12.92
C ALA A 91 6.97 0.45 11.76
N LEU A 92 6.96 -0.08 10.53
CA LEU A 92 7.29 0.69 9.32
C LEU A 92 6.25 1.79 9.06
N GLN A 93 4.96 1.47 9.12
CA GLN A 93 3.88 2.45 8.98
C GLN A 93 3.94 3.53 10.06
N ALA A 94 4.15 3.14 11.32
CA ALA A 94 4.16 4.07 12.45
C ALA A 94 5.20 5.18 12.33
N ARG A 95 6.36 4.90 11.70
CA ARG A 95 7.43 5.89 11.47
C ARG A 95 7.36 6.56 10.09
N ASN A 96 6.47 6.11 9.20
CA ASN A 96 6.25 6.69 7.87
C ASN A 96 4.79 7.11 7.68
N PRO A 97 4.38 8.30 8.16
CA PRO A 97 2.97 8.73 8.14
C PRO A 97 2.34 8.82 6.74
N ARG A 98 3.12 9.11 5.69
CA ARG A 98 2.63 9.11 4.31
C ARG A 98 2.28 7.69 3.84
N LEU A 99 3.10 6.69 4.18
CA LEU A 99 2.79 5.30 3.91
C LEU A 99 1.53 4.83 4.66
N ASP A 100 1.39 5.21 5.93
CA ASP A 100 0.18 4.92 6.70
C ASP A 100 -1.06 5.56 6.03
N LEU A 101 -0.98 6.84 5.66
CA LEU A 101 -2.06 7.53 4.96
C LEU A 101 -2.42 6.85 3.63
N HIS A 102 -1.43 6.40 2.85
CA HIS A 102 -1.65 5.64 1.62
C HIS A 102 -2.50 4.40 1.88
N ASP A 103 -2.12 3.58 2.86
CA ASP A 103 -2.85 2.35 3.17
C ASP A 103 -4.27 2.64 3.68
N ALA A 104 -4.44 3.68 4.50
CA ALA A 104 -5.75 4.08 4.99
C ALA A 104 -6.66 4.58 3.85
N LEU A 105 -6.12 5.30 2.86
CA LEU A 105 -6.88 5.69 1.66
C LEU A 105 -7.23 4.49 0.77
N GLY A 106 -6.30 3.55 0.61
CA GLY A 106 -6.56 2.28 -0.06
C GLY A 106 -7.74 1.53 0.56
N TRP A 107 -7.80 1.44 1.90
CA TRP A 107 -8.95 0.83 2.59
C TRP A 107 -10.27 1.55 2.40
N CYS A 108 -10.27 2.89 2.28
CA CYS A 108 -11.49 3.64 1.95
C CYS A 108 -12.02 3.26 0.57
N SER A 109 -11.12 3.03 -0.39
CA SER A 109 -11.50 2.62 -1.74
C SER A 109 -11.96 1.16 -1.77
N GLU A 110 -11.18 0.27 -1.17
CA GLU A 110 -11.45 -1.17 -1.17
C GLU A 110 -12.84 -1.47 -0.61
N THR A 111 -13.24 -0.80 0.48
CA THR A 111 -14.57 -0.97 1.08
C THR A 111 -15.71 -0.32 0.28
N HIS A 112 -15.39 0.65 -0.57
CA HIS A 112 -16.37 1.36 -1.40
C HIS A 112 -16.73 0.58 -2.65
N ASP A 113 -15.73 0.14 -3.42
CA ASP A 113 -15.90 -0.43 -4.75
C ASP A 113 -14.85 -1.51 -5.12
N ALA A 114 -14.09 -1.99 -4.13
CA ALA A 114 -13.00 -2.95 -4.31
C ALA A 114 -11.88 -2.46 -5.27
N ALA A 115 -11.71 -1.13 -5.39
CA ALA A 115 -10.55 -0.56 -6.07
C ALA A 115 -9.37 -0.38 -5.10
N SER A 116 -8.15 -0.49 -5.63
CA SER A 116 -6.91 -0.35 -4.87
C SER A 116 -6.59 1.09 -4.44
N TRP A 117 -7.26 2.08 -5.04
CA TRP A 117 -7.05 3.50 -4.77
C TRP A 117 -8.32 4.32 -5.08
N PRO A 118 -8.65 5.35 -4.29
CA PRO A 118 -9.89 6.13 -4.45
C PRO A 118 -9.79 7.19 -5.56
N TYR A 119 -9.56 6.75 -6.81
CA TYR A 119 -9.38 7.62 -7.98
C TYR A 119 -10.53 8.62 -8.16
N GLY A 120 -10.24 9.92 -8.10
CA GLY A 120 -11.22 10.99 -8.26
C GLY A 120 -12.05 11.28 -7.00
N TRP A 121 -11.82 10.55 -5.90
CA TRP A 121 -12.47 10.74 -4.61
C TRP A 121 -11.54 11.31 -3.55
N GLU A 122 -10.25 11.48 -3.85
CA GLU A 122 -9.23 11.90 -2.88
C GLU A 122 -9.62 13.22 -2.19
N ARG A 123 -10.14 14.19 -2.95
CA ARG A 123 -10.65 15.47 -2.42
C ARG A 123 -11.84 15.28 -1.49
N ARG A 124 -12.83 14.47 -1.89
CA ARG A 124 -14.04 14.23 -1.08
C ARG A 124 -13.68 13.57 0.25
N ILE A 125 -12.76 12.61 0.24
CA ILE A 125 -12.26 11.96 1.45
C ILE A 125 -11.55 12.98 2.34
N TYR A 126 -10.68 13.83 1.76
CA TYR A 126 -10.02 14.90 2.51
C TYR A 126 -11.03 15.83 3.19
N ASP A 127 -12.01 16.32 2.45
CA ASP A 127 -13.02 17.26 2.96
C ASP A 127 -13.84 16.63 4.11
N TRP A 128 -14.18 15.34 3.98
CA TRP A 128 -14.83 14.57 5.05
C TRP A 128 -13.95 14.39 6.30
N VAL A 129 -12.66 14.16 6.13
CA VAL A 129 -11.72 14.04 7.25
C VAL A 129 -11.55 15.40 7.95
N VAL A 130 -11.49 16.50 7.19
CA VAL A 130 -11.34 17.85 7.73
C VAL A 130 -12.62 18.36 8.40
N SER A 131 -13.81 18.01 7.89
CA SER A 131 -15.08 18.43 8.49
C SER A 131 -15.25 17.95 9.93
N GLY A 132 -14.59 16.85 10.29
CA GLY A 132 -14.72 16.22 11.60
C GLY A 132 -16.04 15.47 11.83
N ASP A 133 -16.90 15.42 10.82
CA ASP A 133 -18.18 14.71 10.87
C ASP A 133 -18.03 13.29 10.30
N PHE A 134 -17.88 12.32 11.21
CA PHE A 134 -17.80 10.90 10.85
C PHE A 134 -19.02 10.42 10.04
N ALA A 135 -20.21 10.95 10.31
CA ALA A 135 -21.44 10.50 9.65
C ALA A 135 -21.55 10.98 8.20
N ALA A 136 -20.89 12.08 7.84
CA ALA A 136 -20.88 12.66 6.49
C ALA A 136 -19.94 11.94 5.50
N ARG A 137 -19.69 10.64 5.71
CA ARG A 137 -18.77 9.84 4.89
C ARG A 137 -19.21 9.84 3.41
N PRO A 138 -18.31 10.15 2.45
CA PRO A 138 -18.70 10.32 1.05
C PRO A 138 -18.73 9.01 0.26
N PHE A 139 -18.53 7.87 0.91
CA PHE A 139 -18.46 6.56 0.27
C PHE A 139 -19.12 5.47 1.12
N SER A 140 -19.47 4.37 0.45
CA SER A 140 -20.00 3.16 1.08
C SER A 140 -18.90 2.40 1.82
N ASP A 141 -19.22 1.80 2.96
CA ASP A 141 -18.28 0.94 3.72
C ASP A 141 -18.82 -0.49 3.78
N GLY A 142 -18.79 -1.18 2.63
CA GLY A 142 -19.36 -2.52 2.46
C GLY A 142 -18.66 -3.56 3.33
N MET A 143 -17.37 -3.40 3.60
CA MET A 143 -16.55 -4.30 4.40
C MET A 143 -16.57 -3.95 5.90
N ARG A 144 -17.20 -2.84 6.30
CA ARG A 144 -17.29 -2.36 7.69
C ARG A 144 -15.92 -2.10 8.33
N ILE A 145 -14.98 -1.56 7.55
CA ILE A 145 -13.61 -1.26 7.97
C ILE A 145 -13.52 0.15 8.57
N VAL A 146 -14.40 1.07 8.15
CA VAL A 146 -14.31 2.49 8.47
C VAL A 146 -15.04 2.74 9.80
N THR A 147 -14.37 2.35 10.89
CA THR A 147 -14.84 2.57 12.27
C THR A 147 -14.50 3.99 12.78
N PRO A 148 -15.04 4.42 13.93
CA PRO A 148 -14.64 5.68 14.57
C PRO A 148 -13.13 5.77 14.85
N GLU A 149 -12.49 4.66 15.24
CA GLU A 149 -11.04 4.58 15.50
C GLU A 149 -10.23 4.76 14.22
N PHE A 150 -10.69 4.14 13.12
CA PHE A 150 -10.11 4.33 11.79
C PHE A 150 -10.23 5.78 11.33
N TYR A 151 -11.40 6.39 11.49
CA TYR A 151 -11.59 7.81 11.16
C TYR A 151 -10.71 8.72 12.02
N ALA A 152 -10.60 8.47 13.32
CA ALA A 152 -9.71 9.22 14.19
C ALA A 152 -8.24 9.08 13.77
N ARG A 153 -7.81 7.90 13.30
CA ARG A 153 -6.48 7.68 12.72
C ARG A 153 -6.30 8.51 11.45
N LEU A 154 -7.24 8.46 10.50
CA LEU A 154 -7.19 9.27 9.27
C LEU A 154 -7.07 10.77 9.57
N ARG A 155 -7.82 11.29 10.54
CA ARG A 155 -7.72 12.69 10.97
C ARG A 155 -6.33 13.03 11.51
N ARG A 156 -5.76 12.17 12.35
CA ARG A 156 -4.38 12.37 12.85
C ARG A 156 -3.39 12.38 11.69
N LEU A 157 -3.46 11.40 10.78
CA LEU A 157 -2.57 11.32 9.61
C LEU A 157 -2.68 12.55 8.72
N GLN A 158 -3.89 13.04 8.45
CA GLN A 158 -4.13 14.26 7.70
C GLN A 158 -3.38 15.46 8.31
N THR A 159 -3.37 15.57 9.64
CA THR A 159 -2.63 16.64 10.32
C THR A 159 -1.12 16.41 10.36
N THR A 160 -0.66 15.16 10.51
CA THR A 160 0.76 14.81 10.63
C THR A 160 1.51 14.92 9.30
N VAL A 161 0.86 14.55 8.19
CA VAL A 161 1.48 14.55 6.85
C VAL A 161 1.63 15.97 6.28
N ASP A 162 0.83 16.93 6.74
CA ASP A 162 0.72 18.31 6.20
C ASP A 162 0.63 18.35 4.66
N GLY A 163 -0.40 17.69 4.16
CA GLY A 163 -0.65 17.54 2.74
C GLY A 163 -1.67 16.45 2.49
N TRP A 164 -1.70 15.96 1.26
CA TRP A 164 -2.56 14.84 0.87
C TRP A 164 -1.89 13.97 -0.17
N LEU A 165 -2.42 12.77 -0.36
CA LEU A 165 -1.97 11.85 -1.40
C LEU A 165 -2.98 11.84 -2.54
N VAL A 166 -2.47 11.88 -3.77
CA VAL A 166 -3.28 11.85 -4.99
C VAL A 166 -2.64 10.95 -6.02
N TRP A 167 -3.45 10.35 -6.88
CA TRP A 167 -2.93 9.79 -8.11
C TRP A 167 -2.50 10.92 -9.06
N SER A 168 -1.26 10.87 -9.55
CA SER A 168 -0.77 11.76 -10.60
C SER A 168 -0.68 11.01 -11.92
N GLU A 169 -1.48 11.43 -12.90
CA GLU A 169 -1.42 10.87 -14.27
C GLU A 169 -0.06 11.16 -14.94
N GLU A 170 0.53 12.32 -14.66
CA GLU A 170 1.85 12.69 -15.20
C GLU A 170 2.95 11.77 -14.67
N ALA A 171 2.93 11.50 -13.36
CA ALA A 171 3.93 10.65 -12.71
C ALA A 171 3.59 9.15 -12.82
N GLY A 172 2.36 8.81 -13.22
CA GLY A 172 1.85 7.44 -13.26
C GLY A 172 1.81 6.73 -11.89
N ARG A 173 1.72 7.49 -10.79
CA ARG A 173 1.83 6.97 -9.42
C ARG A 173 1.15 7.88 -8.39
N VAL A 174 1.00 7.37 -7.18
CA VAL A 174 0.57 8.18 -6.03
C VAL A 174 1.69 9.12 -5.61
N VAL A 175 1.36 10.40 -5.44
CA VAL A 175 2.31 11.44 -5.01
C VAL A 175 1.75 12.20 -3.81
N HIS A 176 2.66 12.73 -3.00
CA HIS A 176 2.31 13.64 -1.91
C HIS A 176 2.24 15.08 -2.43
N VAL A 177 1.09 15.73 -2.25
CA VAL A 177 0.88 17.15 -2.52
C VAL A 177 0.93 17.91 -1.19
N PRO A 178 1.90 18.83 -1.01
CA PRO A 178 2.02 19.63 0.20
C PRO A 178 0.73 20.42 0.52
N GLY A 179 0.44 20.62 1.80
CA GLY A 179 -0.85 21.16 2.25
C GLY A 179 -1.20 22.54 1.67
N ASN A 180 -0.21 23.41 1.50
CA ASN A 180 -0.40 24.73 0.89
C ASN A 180 -0.79 24.65 -0.59
N GLU A 181 -0.27 23.68 -1.34
CA GLU A 181 -0.59 23.44 -2.75
C GLU A 181 -1.93 22.73 -2.87
N TRP A 182 -2.15 21.70 -2.05
CA TRP A 182 -3.41 20.94 -1.99
C TRP A 182 -4.62 21.85 -1.74
N ARG A 183 -4.49 22.80 -0.80
CA ARG A 183 -5.54 23.78 -0.46
C ARG A 183 -5.72 24.87 -1.52
N ARG A 184 -4.72 25.14 -2.36
CA ARG A 184 -4.77 26.14 -3.43
C ARG A 184 -5.32 25.60 -4.74
N GLY A 185 -5.17 24.30 -5.01
CA GLY A 185 -5.74 23.62 -6.17
C GLY A 185 -7.23 23.27 -6.03
N ALA A 186 -7.98 24.04 -5.22
CA ALA A 186 -9.42 23.93 -5.04
C ALA A 186 -10.12 25.09 -5.76
#